data_AF-R4V3X8-F1
#
_entry.id   AF-R4V3X8-F1
#
_cell.length_a   1.000
_cell.length_b   1.000
_cell.length_c   1.000
_cell.angle_alpha   90.00
_cell.angle_beta   90.00
_cell.angle_gamma   90.00
#
_symmetry.space_group_name_H-M   'P 1'
#
loop_
_entity.id
_entity.type
_entity.pdbx_description
1 polymer ?
#
loop_
_entity_poly.entity_id
_entity_poly.type
_entity_poly.pdbx_seq_one_letter_code
_entity_poly.pdbx_strand_id
1 'polypeptide(L)'
;MRAVPLWHKGEKTVKQPVFVSDVAAGIVSAVKDRDAVGKTFQAVGPRRYHLGDLVDWIYAVMRKDRKWGYIRYDMRFDPTFLAKTWFTQNISPGWPVGLLHFEGLELQHTTDVVLPGVPTLLDLGVTLTKMEDQVPWELKPWRAGAYYDEELGGFEKPPPPKEVLV
;
A
#
# COMPACT_ATOMS: atom_id res chain seq x y z
N MET A 1 7.55 -15.74 1.80
CA MET A 1 8.52 -15.37 0.75
C MET A 1 9.58 -14.52 1.41
N ARG A 2 10.86 -14.85 1.28
CA ARG A 2 11.95 -14.14 1.99
C ARG A 2 12.49 -12.94 1.20
N ALA A 3 12.31 -12.95 -0.13
CA ALA A 3 12.71 -11.86 -1.01
C ALA A 3 11.48 -11.21 -1.65
N VAL A 4 11.42 -9.88 -1.65
CA VAL A 4 10.35 -9.10 -2.29
C VAL A 4 10.91 -8.37 -3.52
N PRO A 5 10.47 -8.74 -4.74
CA PRO A 5 10.86 -8.06 -5.97
C PRO A 5 10.09 -6.75 -6.11
N LEU A 6 10.80 -5.62 -6.13
CA LEU A 6 10.20 -4.30 -6.44
C LEU A 6 10.97 -3.61 -7.57
N TRP A 7 10.26 -2.87 -8.42
CA TRP A 7 10.86 -2.06 -9.49
C TRP A 7 11.75 -0.96 -8.89
N HIS A 8 13.04 -0.91 -9.23
CA HIS A 8 14.01 -0.01 -8.57
C HIS A 8 14.01 -0.16 -7.04
N LYS A 9 13.76 -1.37 -6.54
CA LYS A 9 13.51 -1.64 -5.12
C LYS A 9 12.35 -0.82 -4.52
N GLY A 10 11.52 -0.11 -5.30
CA GLY A 10 10.48 0.78 -4.76
C GLY A 10 11.00 2.14 -4.28
N GLU A 11 12.23 2.53 -4.60
CA GLU A 11 12.79 3.83 -4.22
C GLU A 11 12.31 4.98 -5.12
N LYS A 12 11.87 4.66 -6.35
CA LYS A 12 11.37 5.66 -7.33
C LYS A 12 9.86 5.80 -7.37
N THR A 13 9.13 4.90 -6.70
CA THR A 13 7.67 4.89 -6.69
C THR A 13 7.18 5.55 -5.42
N VAL A 14 6.29 6.53 -5.54
CA VAL A 14 5.63 7.16 -4.40
C VAL A 14 4.15 6.77 -4.39
N LYS A 15 3.64 6.39 -3.22
CA LYS A 15 2.26 5.99 -3.01
C LYS A 15 1.60 6.85 -1.94
N GLN A 16 0.31 7.14 -2.12
CA GLN A 16 -0.52 7.93 -1.21
C GLN A 16 -1.78 7.13 -0.82
N PRO A 17 -1.64 6.15 0.09
CA PRO A 17 -2.72 5.22 0.41
C PRO A 17 -3.88 5.92 1.12
N VAL A 18 -5.11 5.64 0.68
CA VAL A 18 -6.35 6.15 1.27
C VAL A 18 -7.10 5.03 2.00
N PHE A 19 -7.70 5.34 3.15
CA PHE A 19 -8.49 4.38 3.89
C PHE A 19 -9.89 4.21 3.27
N VAL A 20 -10.32 2.97 3.09
CA VAL A 20 -11.58 2.65 2.39
C VAL A 20 -12.80 3.29 3.06
N SER A 21 -12.83 3.39 4.39
CA SER A 21 -13.95 4.03 5.10
C SER A 21 -14.01 5.54 4.84
N ASP A 22 -12.89 6.21 4.64
CA ASP A 22 -12.86 7.64 4.30
C ASP A 22 -13.40 7.85 2.87
N VAL A 23 -13.08 6.95 1.94
CA VAL A 23 -13.65 6.96 0.58
C VAL A 23 -15.17 6.76 0.64
N ALA A 24 -15.64 5.79 1.43
CA ALA A 24 -17.07 5.56 1.61
C ALA A 24 -17.79 6.78 2.22
N ALA A 25 -17.19 7.41 3.23
CA ALA A 25 -17.70 8.65 3.81
C ALA A 25 -17.76 9.78 2.77
N GLY A 26 -16.72 9.91 1.93
CA GLY A 26 -16.68 10.86 0.83
C GLY A 26 -17.77 10.63 -0.20
N ILE A 27 -18.04 9.38 -0.59
CA ILE A 27 -19.14 9.05 -1.51
C ILE A 27 -20.48 9.48 -0.91
N VAL A 28 -20.72 9.18 0.38
CA VAL A 28 -21.95 9.58 1.08
C VAL A 28 -22.08 11.10 1.16
N SER A 29 -21.00 11.83 1.44
CA SER A 29 -20.99 13.29 1.44
C SER A 29 -21.28 13.87 0.05
N ALA A 30 -20.64 13.33 -0.99
CA ALA A 30 -20.84 13.77 -2.37
C ALA A 30 -22.30 13.56 -2.85
N VAL A 31 -22.96 12.49 -2.42
CA VAL A 31 -24.38 12.26 -2.73
C VAL A 31 -25.30 13.30 -2.07
N LYS A 32 -24.92 13.83 -0.90
CA LYS A 32 -25.70 14.83 -0.16
C LYS A 32 -25.45 16.26 -0.64
N ASP A 33 -24.28 16.51 -1.22
CA ASP A 33 -23.89 17.82 -1.71
C ASP A 33 -24.40 18.08 -3.13
N ARG A 34 -25.22 19.12 -3.32
CA ARG A 34 -25.72 19.51 -4.65
C ARG A 34 -24.60 20.09 -5.52
N ASP A 35 -23.57 20.67 -4.91
CA ASP A 35 -22.45 21.25 -5.63
C ASP A 35 -21.46 20.18 -6.13
N ALA A 36 -21.58 18.93 -5.67
CA ALA A 36 -20.73 17.83 -6.12
C ALA A 36 -21.13 17.27 -7.50
N VAL A 37 -22.31 17.61 -8.01
CA VAL A 37 -22.84 17.08 -9.28
C VAL A 37 -21.93 17.49 -10.44
N GLY A 38 -21.45 16.50 -11.19
CA GLY A 38 -20.58 16.72 -12.36
C GLY A 38 -19.13 17.06 -12.01
N LYS A 39 -18.76 17.07 -10.73
CA LYS A 39 -17.36 17.25 -10.30
C LYS A 39 -16.64 15.91 -10.22
N THR A 40 -15.35 15.94 -10.55
CA THR A 40 -14.43 14.81 -10.36
C THR A 40 -13.62 15.08 -9.09
N PHE A 41 -13.64 14.13 -8.16
CA PHE A 41 -12.88 14.22 -6.90
C PHE A 41 -11.72 13.23 -6.90
N GLN A 42 -10.64 13.58 -6.22
CA GLN A 42 -9.49 12.69 -5.98
C GLN A 42 -9.53 12.12 -4.55
N ALA A 43 -9.63 10.79 -4.47
CA ALA A 43 -9.56 10.07 -3.22
C ALA A 43 -8.10 9.82 -2.82
N VAL A 44 -7.51 10.76 -2.10
CA VAL A 44 -6.11 10.72 -1.68
C VAL A 44 -5.99 10.63 -0.16
N GLY A 45 -5.01 9.85 0.32
CA GLY A 45 -4.70 9.75 1.74
C GLY A 45 -3.97 10.97 2.30
N PRO A 46 -3.75 11.03 3.62
CA PRO A 46 -3.16 12.21 4.26
C PRO A 46 -1.64 12.35 4.06
N ARG A 47 -0.92 11.26 3.74
CA ARG A 47 0.54 11.21 3.70
C ARG A 47 1.05 10.41 2.50
N ARG A 48 2.25 10.76 2.02
CA ARG A 48 2.90 10.13 0.87
C ARG A 48 4.15 9.37 1.30
N TYR A 49 4.37 8.20 0.72
CA TYR A 49 5.46 7.30 1.11
C TYR A 49 6.18 6.74 -0.12
N HIS A 50 7.48 6.50 -0.02
CA HIS A 50 8.16 5.64 -0.98
C HIS A 50 7.66 4.21 -0.83
N LEU A 51 7.41 3.54 -1.95
CA LEU A 51 6.92 2.15 -1.95
C LEU A 51 7.87 1.23 -1.19
N GLY A 52 9.18 1.42 -1.35
CA GLY A 52 10.19 0.63 -0.65
C GLY A 52 10.11 0.77 0.88
N ASP A 53 9.98 2.00 1.38
CA ASP A 53 9.86 2.29 2.81
C ASP A 53 8.54 1.76 3.39
N LEU A 54 7.46 1.86 2.60
CA LEU A 54 6.14 1.33 2.95
C LEU A 54 6.17 -0.20 3.08
N VAL A 55 6.79 -0.91 2.14
CA VAL A 55 6.94 -2.38 2.21
C VAL A 55 7.84 -2.78 3.38
N ASP A 56 8.97 -2.08 3.59
CA ASP A 56 9.86 -2.35 4.73
C ASP A 56 9.11 -2.19 6.07
N TRP A 57 8.28 -1.15 6.19
CA TRP A 57 7.45 -0.92 7.37
C TRP A 57 6.36 -1.98 7.56
N ILE A 58 5.66 -2.38 6.49
CA ILE A 58 4.66 -3.47 6.53
C ILE A 58 5.28 -4.77 7.06
N TYR A 59 6.47 -5.14 6.56
CA TYR A 59 7.19 -6.33 7.05
C TYR A 59 7.64 -6.18 8.51
N ALA A 60 8.04 -4.99 8.93
CA ALA A 60 8.35 -4.71 10.32
C ALA A 60 7.13 -4.86 11.24
N VAL A 61 5.96 -4.33 10.84
CA VAL A 61 4.68 -4.48 11.57
C VAL A 61 4.24 -5.95 11.67
N MET A 62 4.52 -6.74 10.64
CA MET A 62 4.28 -8.19 10.65
C MET A 62 5.31 -8.99 11.45
N ARG A 63 6.34 -8.34 12.05
CA ARG A 63 7.48 -9.02 12.71
C ARG A 63 8.24 -9.97 11.78
N LYS A 64 8.27 -9.64 10.49
CA LYS A 64 8.97 -10.38 9.43
C LYS A 64 10.08 -9.50 8.85
N ASP A 65 10.82 -8.84 9.73
CA ASP A 65 11.91 -7.92 9.36
C ASP A 65 13.14 -8.66 8.82
N ARG A 66 14.27 -7.96 8.66
CA ARG A 66 15.52 -8.55 8.17
C ARG A 66 15.98 -9.75 8.99
N LYS A 67 15.72 -9.80 10.30
CA LYS A 67 16.07 -10.94 11.16
C LYS A 67 15.30 -12.21 10.77
N TRP A 68 14.09 -12.05 10.22
CA TRP A 68 13.29 -13.13 9.64
C TRP A 68 13.74 -13.56 8.23
N GLY A 69 14.76 -12.90 7.68
CA GLY A 69 15.29 -13.13 6.34
C GLY A 69 14.61 -12.32 5.24
N TYR A 70 13.90 -11.25 5.59
CA TYR A 70 13.32 -10.32 4.61
C TYR A 70 14.40 -9.53 3.85
N ILE A 71 14.33 -9.55 2.52
CA ILE A 71 15.20 -8.78 1.62
C ILE A 71 14.37 -8.18 0.50
N ARG A 72 14.58 -6.90 0.21
CA ARG A 72 14.01 -6.18 -0.94
C ARG A 72 15.05 -6.09 -2.04
N TYR A 73 14.69 -6.47 -3.26
CA TYR A 73 15.62 -6.46 -4.40
C TYR A 73 14.97 -5.87 -5.66
N ASP A 74 15.82 -5.54 -6.64
CA ASP A 74 15.36 -4.91 -7.88
C ASP A 74 14.91 -5.97 -8.87
N MET A 75 13.61 -5.98 -9.19
CA MET A 75 13.03 -6.98 -10.08
C MET A 75 13.54 -6.90 -11.52
N ARG A 76 14.09 -5.76 -11.94
CA ARG A 76 14.53 -5.51 -13.34
C ARG A 76 15.63 -6.47 -13.78
N PHE A 77 16.42 -6.94 -12.82
CA PHE A 77 17.55 -7.82 -13.05
C PHE A 77 17.23 -9.28 -12.71
N ASP A 78 15.96 -9.60 -12.44
CA ASP A 78 15.52 -10.96 -12.12
C ASP A 78 14.68 -11.55 -13.26
N PRO A 79 15.32 -12.21 -14.24
CA PRO A 79 14.62 -12.84 -15.34
C PRO A 79 13.70 -13.99 -14.87
N THR A 80 13.99 -14.61 -13.71
CA THR A 80 13.19 -15.73 -13.20
C THR A 80 11.83 -15.25 -12.70
N PHE A 81 11.79 -14.07 -12.07
CA PHE A 81 10.55 -13.44 -11.63
C PHE A 81 9.68 -13.00 -12.81
N LEU A 82 10.28 -12.41 -13.85
CA LEU A 82 9.55 -12.01 -15.05
C LEU A 82 8.98 -13.22 -15.79
N ALA A 83 9.77 -14.29 -15.94
CA ALA A 83 9.29 -15.55 -16.52
C ALA A 83 8.13 -16.13 -15.70
N LYS A 84 8.25 -16.15 -14.36
CA LYS A 84 7.16 -16.61 -13.48
C LYS A 84 5.88 -15.78 -13.65
N THR A 85 6.00 -14.47 -13.74
CA THR A 85 4.86 -13.57 -13.97
C THR A 85 4.19 -13.89 -15.30
N TRP A 86 4.98 -14.07 -16.37
CA TRP A 86 4.47 -14.45 -17.68
C TRP A 86 3.75 -15.80 -17.65
N PHE A 87 4.34 -16.83 -17.04
CA PHE A 87 3.70 -18.14 -16.91
C PHE A 87 2.39 -18.04 -16.10
N THR A 88 2.38 -17.30 -15.00
CA THR A 88 1.20 -17.14 -14.14
C THR A 88 0.04 -16.52 -14.92
N GLN A 89 0.32 -15.48 -15.71
CA GLN A 89 -0.67 -14.79 -16.54
C GLN A 89 -1.21 -15.67 -17.67
N ASN A 90 -0.37 -16.48 -18.33
CA ASN A 90 -0.81 -17.31 -19.45
C ASN A 90 -1.52 -18.59 -19.01
N ILE A 91 -1.13 -19.18 -17.88
CA ILE A 91 -1.72 -20.43 -17.38
C ILE A 91 -3.06 -20.19 -16.68
N SER A 92 -3.20 -19.07 -15.96
CA SER A 92 -4.44 -18.72 -15.25
C SER A 92 -4.85 -17.28 -15.54
N PRO A 93 -5.41 -16.99 -16.73
CA PRO A 93 -5.76 -15.63 -17.12
C PRO A 93 -6.89 -15.03 -16.26
N GLY A 94 -7.81 -15.87 -15.75
CA GLY A 94 -8.94 -15.40 -14.94
C GLY A 94 -8.63 -15.19 -13.45
N TRP A 95 -7.65 -15.94 -12.92
CA TRP A 95 -7.24 -15.82 -11.52
C TRP A 95 -5.74 -16.11 -11.38
N PRO A 96 -4.88 -15.15 -11.77
CA PRO A 96 -3.45 -15.33 -11.65
C PRO A 96 -3.08 -15.59 -10.18
N VAL A 97 -2.26 -16.61 -9.95
CA VAL A 97 -1.85 -17.04 -8.61
C VAL A 97 -1.21 -15.87 -7.87
N GLY A 98 -1.77 -15.51 -6.72
CA GLY A 98 -1.29 -14.39 -5.91
C GLY A 98 -1.47 -13.03 -6.58
N LEU A 99 -2.40 -12.90 -7.53
CA LEU A 99 -2.64 -11.70 -8.35
C LEU A 99 -1.39 -11.25 -9.12
N LEU A 100 -0.47 -12.17 -9.42
CA LEU A 100 0.77 -11.86 -10.12
C LEU A 100 0.56 -11.87 -11.65
N HIS A 101 0.52 -10.67 -12.23
CA HIS A 101 0.37 -10.43 -13.67
C HIS A 101 0.99 -9.06 -14.00
N PHE A 102 1.28 -8.80 -15.29
CA PHE A 102 2.04 -7.61 -15.69
C PHE A 102 1.30 -6.30 -15.37
N GLU A 103 -0.01 -6.25 -15.58
CA GLU A 103 -0.83 -5.06 -15.24
C GLU A 103 -0.78 -4.75 -13.74
N GLY A 104 -0.95 -5.76 -12.88
CA GLY A 104 -0.83 -5.59 -11.43
C GLY A 104 0.56 -5.12 -11.00
N LEU A 105 1.63 -5.59 -11.66
CA LEU A 105 2.98 -5.08 -11.42
C LEU A 105 3.09 -3.61 -11.82
N GLU A 106 2.60 -3.23 -12.99
CA GLU A 106 2.63 -1.84 -13.45
C GLU A 106 1.83 -0.91 -12.51
N LEU A 107 0.64 -1.32 -12.09
CA LEU A 107 -0.22 -0.57 -11.17
C LEU A 107 0.48 -0.31 -9.82
N GLN A 108 1.11 -1.34 -9.26
CA GLN A 108 1.81 -1.23 -7.97
C GLN A 108 3.07 -0.35 -8.06
N HIS A 109 3.75 -0.32 -9.20
CA HIS A 109 5.01 0.40 -9.38
C HIS A 109 4.87 1.79 -10.03
N THR A 110 3.67 2.16 -10.45
CA THR A 110 3.34 3.52 -10.92
C THR A 110 3.24 4.49 -9.74
N THR A 111 3.77 5.71 -9.88
CA THR A 111 3.69 6.73 -8.82
C THR A 111 2.31 7.41 -8.79
N ASP A 112 1.78 7.62 -7.60
CA ASP A 112 0.52 8.34 -7.40
C ASP A 112 0.77 9.85 -7.56
N VAL A 113 0.00 10.49 -8.45
CA VAL A 113 0.08 11.92 -8.76
C VAL A 113 -1.23 12.60 -8.38
N VAL A 114 -1.14 13.59 -7.50
CA VAL A 114 -2.27 14.46 -7.12
C VAL A 114 -2.30 15.63 -8.09
N LEU A 115 -3.45 15.87 -8.72
CA LEU A 115 -3.57 16.94 -9.71
C LEU A 115 -3.95 18.25 -9.01
N PRO A 116 -3.18 19.33 -9.19
CA PRO A 116 -3.54 20.62 -8.61
C PRO A 116 -4.85 21.12 -9.22
N GLY A 117 -5.74 21.63 -8.37
CA GLY A 117 -7.04 22.18 -8.79
C GLY A 117 -8.18 21.16 -8.88
N VAL A 118 -7.92 19.88 -8.62
CA VAL A 118 -8.99 18.86 -8.48
C VAL A 118 -9.36 18.73 -6.99
N PRO A 119 -10.65 18.82 -6.62
CA PRO A 119 -11.06 18.70 -5.23
C PRO A 119 -10.79 17.29 -4.68
N THR A 120 -10.55 17.21 -3.38
CA THR A 120 -10.21 15.98 -2.65
C THR A 120 -11.31 15.60 -1.67
N LEU A 121 -11.11 14.51 -0.93
CA LEU A 121 -12.05 14.11 0.14
C LEU A 121 -12.18 15.15 1.26
N LEU A 122 -11.15 16.00 1.45
CA LEU A 122 -11.21 17.09 2.42
C LEU A 122 -12.27 18.12 2.05
N ASP A 123 -12.45 18.40 0.76
CA ASP A 123 -13.46 19.34 0.27
C ASP A 123 -14.90 18.81 0.44
N LEU A 124 -15.04 17.49 0.61
CA LEU A 124 -16.30 16.81 0.95
C LEU A 124 -16.52 16.72 2.49
N GLY A 125 -15.68 17.38 3.28
CA GLY A 125 -15.76 17.40 4.74
C GLY A 125 -15.33 16.10 5.43
N VAL A 126 -14.60 15.22 4.73
CA VAL A 126 -14.11 13.96 5.29
C VAL A 126 -12.82 14.20 6.06
N THR A 127 -12.76 13.69 7.29
CA THR A 127 -11.50 13.65 8.07
C THR A 127 -10.71 12.42 7.66
N LEU A 128 -9.48 12.63 7.16
CA LEU A 128 -8.64 11.54 6.68
C LEU A 128 -7.95 10.77 7.81
N THR A 129 -8.01 9.45 7.72
CA THR A 129 -7.38 8.50 8.63
C THR A 129 -5.95 8.23 8.20
N LYS A 130 -4.99 8.29 9.14
CA LYS A 130 -3.60 7.94 8.84
C LYS A 130 -3.45 6.44 8.71
N MET A 131 -2.66 6.02 7.72
CA MET A 131 -2.39 4.61 7.46
C MET A 131 -1.81 3.90 8.70
N GLU A 132 -0.95 4.59 9.45
CA GLU A 132 -0.24 4.04 10.61
C GLU A 132 -1.16 3.68 11.77
N ASP A 133 -2.35 4.29 11.83
CA ASP A 133 -3.33 4.01 12.87
C ASP A 133 -4.15 2.74 12.54
N GLN A 134 -4.39 2.46 11.25
CA GLN A 134 -5.23 1.34 10.80
C GLN A 134 -4.45 0.09 10.39
N VAL A 135 -3.35 0.23 9.66
CA VAL A 135 -2.61 -0.91 9.08
C VAL A 135 -2.13 -1.94 10.11
N PRO A 136 -1.69 -1.57 11.33
CA PRO A 136 -1.32 -2.57 12.34
C PRO A 136 -2.45 -3.50 12.74
N TRP A 137 -3.70 -3.04 12.68
CA TRP A 137 -4.90 -3.85 12.90
C TRP A 137 -5.12 -4.82 11.73
N GLU A 138 -5.10 -4.32 10.49
CA GLU A 138 -5.29 -5.12 9.28
C GLU A 138 -4.23 -6.22 9.10
N LEU A 139 -2.99 -5.94 9.52
CA LEU A 139 -1.86 -6.87 9.41
C LEU A 139 -1.77 -7.87 10.58
N LYS A 140 -2.63 -7.76 11.59
CA LYS A 140 -2.63 -8.66 12.76
C LYS A 140 -2.66 -10.15 12.37
N PRO A 141 -3.50 -10.61 11.43
CA PRO A 141 -3.54 -12.04 11.05
C PRO A 141 -2.23 -12.54 10.42
N TRP A 142 -1.46 -11.64 9.79
CA TRP A 142 -0.24 -11.97 9.06
C TRP A 142 1.03 -11.84 9.89
N ARG A 143 0.90 -11.42 11.16
CA ARG A 143 2.01 -11.20 12.08
C ARG A 143 2.65 -12.52 12.50
N ALA A 144 3.98 -12.55 12.59
CA ALA A 144 4.67 -13.69 13.19
C ALA A 144 4.32 -13.77 14.70
N GLY A 145 3.81 -14.92 15.14
CA GLY A 145 3.28 -15.07 16.50
C GLY A 145 1.96 -14.32 16.72
N ALA A 146 1.05 -14.29 15.72
CA ALA A 146 -0.22 -13.58 15.79
C ALA A 146 -1.11 -13.96 16.99
N TYR A 147 -1.03 -15.22 17.44
CA TYR A 147 -1.79 -15.75 18.58
C TYR A 147 -0.98 -15.77 19.89
N TYR A 148 0.23 -15.24 19.88
CA TYR A 148 1.01 -15.09 21.10
C TYR A 148 0.46 -13.88 21.86
N ASP A 149 -0.12 -14.12 23.04
CA ASP A 149 -0.55 -13.05 23.94
C ASP A 149 0.71 -12.34 24.45
N GLU A 150 0.97 -11.17 23.88
CA GLU A 150 2.03 -10.30 24.37
C GLU A 150 1.63 -9.80 25.76
N GLU A 151 2.32 -10.29 26.80
CA GLU A 151 2.43 -9.54 28.04
C GLU A 151 3.01 -8.16 27.69
N LEU A 152 2.14 -7.14 27.80
CA LEU A 152 2.35 -5.70 27.68
C LEU A 152 3.80 -5.26 27.36
N GLY A 153 4.17 -5.26 26.07
CA GLY A 153 5.39 -4.59 25.58
C GLY A 153 6.55 -5.48 25.16
N GLY A 154 6.37 -6.80 25.04
CA GLY A 154 7.46 -7.71 24.62
C GLY A 154 8.05 -7.47 23.22
N PHE A 155 7.38 -6.73 22.33
CA PHE A 155 7.88 -6.41 21.00
C PHE A 155 7.88 -4.90 20.73
N GLU A 156 8.99 -4.40 20.20
CA GLU A 156 9.13 -3.01 19.81
C GLU A 156 8.17 -2.66 18.67
N LYS A 157 7.43 -1.55 18.81
CA LYS A 157 6.62 -1.01 17.73
C LYS A 157 7.56 -0.40 16.68
N PRO A 158 7.49 -0.81 15.40
CA PRO A 158 8.33 -0.23 14.38
C PRO A 158 7.98 1.26 14.19
N PRO A 159 8.99 2.12 13.95
CA PRO A 159 8.72 3.52 13.65
C PRO A 159 7.90 3.64 12.36
N PRO A 160 7.04 4.66 12.23
CA PRO A 160 6.27 4.89 11.01
C PRO A 160 7.20 5.11 9.80
N PRO A 161 6.74 4.81 8.58
CA PRO A 161 7.53 4.99 7.37
C PRO A 161 7.80 6.48 7.14
N LYS A 162 8.92 6.78 6.47
CA LYS A 162 9.31 8.16 6.19
C LYS A 162 8.33 8.79 5.19
N GLU A 163 7.78 9.92 5.58
CA GLU A 163 6.94 10.73 4.70
C GLU A 163 7.81 11.43 3.66
N VAL A 164 7.36 11.38 2.40
CA VAL A 164 8.03 12.07 1.29
C VAL A 164 7.45 13.48 1.19
N LEU A 165 8.26 14.47 1.54
CA LEU A 165 7.95 15.88 1.32
C LEU A 165 8.26 16.21 -0.15
N VAL A 166 7.24 16.17 -1.01
CA VAL A 166 7.34 16.62 -2.42
C VAL A 166 6.36 17.74 -2.64
#